data_AF-A0A7Y1UWB8-F1
#
_entry.id   AF-A0A7Y1UWB8-F1
#
_cell.length_a   1.000
_cell.length_b   1.000
_cell.length_c   1.000
_cell.angle_alpha   90.00
_cell.angle_beta   90.00
_cell.angle_gamma   90.00
#
_symmetry.space_group_name_H-M   'P 1'
#
loop_
_entity.id
_entity.type
_entity.pdbx_description
1 polymer ?
#
loop_
_entity_poly.entity_id
_entity_poly.type
_entity_poly.pdbx_seq_one_letter_code
_entity_poly.pdbx_strand_id
1 'polypeptide(L)'
;FSFGTNDLTQTTMGLSRDDAEEAFIAQYLRRGLFRRNPFETIDPDGVGRLIEVAIAEGRSANPELVVGVCGEHGADPESIDFFHRAGVDYVSCSPPRIPIARLAAAQAALRNGVD
;
A
#
# COMPACT_ATOMS: atom_id res chain seq x y z
N PHE A 1 -5.48 -9.52 9.64
CA PHE A 1 -5.43 -9.59 8.16
C PHE A 1 -4.01 -9.43 7.66
N SER A 2 -3.74 -9.88 6.43
CA SER A 2 -2.54 -9.53 5.67
C SER A 2 -2.98 -9.13 4.26
N PHE A 3 -2.83 -7.85 3.91
CA PHE A 3 -3.24 -7.35 2.59
C PHE A 3 -2.19 -7.73 1.54
N GLY A 4 -2.59 -8.60 0.61
CA GLY A 4 -1.87 -8.87 -0.64
C GLY A 4 -2.11 -7.75 -1.63
N THR A 5 -1.41 -6.63 -1.44
CA THR A 5 -1.68 -5.39 -2.18
C THR A 5 -1.43 -5.48 -3.69
N ASN A 6 -0.57 -6.40 -4.15
CA ASN A 6 -0.41 -6.66 -5.58
C ASN A 6 -1.73 -7.14 -6.22
N ASP A 7 -2.30 -8.23 -5.71
CA ASP A 7 -3.54 -8.79 -6.23
C ASP A 7 -4.74 -7.87 -5.96
N LEU A 8 -4.73 -7.16 -4.84
CA LEU A 8 -5.77 -6.16 -4.56
C LEU A 8 -5.73 -5.02 -5.58
N THR A 9 -4.55 -4.52 -5.95
CA THR A 9 -4.41 -3.53 -7.04
C THR A 9 -4.91 -4.10 -8.37
N GLN A 10 -4.47 -5.31 -8.74
CA GLN A 10 -4.88 -5.95 -9.99
C GLN A 10 -6.41 -6.06 -10.12
N THR A 11 -7.06 -6.55 -9.05
CA THR A 11 -8.52 -6.76 -9.05
C THR A 11 -9.30 -5.47 -8.93
N THR A 12 -8.82 -4.48 -8.17
CA THR A 12 -9.47 -3.17 -8.03
C THR A 12 -9.42 -2.38 -9.34
N MET A 13 -8.28 -2.40 -10.02
CA MET A 13 -8.08 -1.62 -11.25
C MET A 13 -8.45 -2.39 -12.53
N GLY A 14 -8.71 -3.69 -12.44
CA GLY A 14 -8.95 -4.54 -13.61
C GLY A 14 -7.71 -4.69 -14.49
N LEU A 15 -6.51 -4.74 -13.88
CA LEU A 15 -5.23 -4.78 -14.56
C LEU A 15 -4.51 -6.10 -14.23
N SER A 16 -4.12 -6.84 -15.25
CA SER A 16 -3.05 -7.83 -15.12
C SER A 16 -1.73 -7.07 -15.04
N ARG A 17 -0.92 -7.31 -14.01
CA ARG A 17 0.32 -6.57 -13.78
C ARG A 17 1.30 -6.75 -14.93
N ASP A 18 1.60 -8.00 -15.28
CA ASP A 18 2.59 -8.34 -16.29
C ASP A 18 2.22 -7.74 -17.66
N ASP A 19 0.94 -7.89 -18.06
CA ASP A 19 0.44 -7.34 -19.32
C ASP A 19 0.41 -5.81 -19.32
N ALA A 20 0.02 -5.18 -18.20
CA ALA A 20 -0.07 -3.73 -18.10
C ALA A 20 1.32 -3.07 -18.10
N GLU A 21 2.28 -3.65 -17.38
CA GLU A 21 3.67 -3.17 -17.32
C GLU A 21 4.32 -3.19 -18.71
N GLU A 22 4.11 -4.26 -19.48
CA GLU A 22 4.61 -4.36 -20.85
C GLU A 22 3.88 -3.42 -21.82
N ALA A 23 2.55 -3.33 -21.73
CA ALA A 23 1.76 -2.70 -22.78
C ALA A 23 1.60 -1.18 -22.63
N PHE A 24 1.26 -0.66 -21.44
CA PHE A 24 0.77 0.73 -21.35
C PHE A 24 1.09 1.52 -20.08
N ILE A 25 1.58 0.92 -18.99
CA ILE A 25 1.88 1.66 -17.74
C ILE A 25 2.83 2.83 -17.99
N ALA A 26 3.92 2.60 -18.74
CA ALA A 26 4.89 3.67 -19.07
C ALA A 26 4.26 4.81 -19.88
N GLN A 27 3.30 4.51 -20.77
CA GLN A 27 2.58 5.53 -21.53
C GLN A 27 1.61 6.32 -20.65
N TYR A 28 0.93 5.65 -19.71
CA TYR A 28 -0.01 6.29 -18.80
C TYR A 28 0.70 7.24 -17.84
N LEU A 29 1.88 6.86 -17.34
CA LEU A 29 2.75 7.74 -16.57
C LEU A 29 3.18 8.98 -17.36
N ARG A 30 3.67 8.80 -18.59
CA ARG A 30 4.09 9.92 -19.46
C ARG A 30 2.94 10.89 -19.78
N ARG A 31 1.71 10.37 -19.87
CA ARG A 31 0.50 11.16 -20.13
C ARG A 31 -0.13 11.74 -18.86
N GLY A 32 0.43 11.45 -17.69
CA GLY A 32 -0.12 11.88 -16.40
C GLY A 32 -1.46 11.24 -16.04
N LEU A 33 -1.83 10.14 -16.69
CA LEU A 33 -3.02 9.36 -16.31
C LEU A 33 -2.80 8.65 -14.98
N PHE A 34 -1.57 8.17 -14.74
CA PHE A 34 -1.11 7.75 -13.43
C PHE A 34 -0.04 8.72 -12.92
N ARG A 35 -0.12 9.05 -11.63
CA ARG A 35 0.92 9.87 -10.95
C ARG A 35 2.14 9.03 -10.59
N ARG A 36 1.91 7.76 -10.25
CA ARG A 36 2.89 6.74 -9.87
C ARG A 36 2.48 5.40 -10.47
N ASN A 37 3.42 4.46 -10.60
CA ASN A 37 3.07 3.09 -10.97
C ASN A 37 2.23 2.48 -9.82
N PRO A 38 0.97 2.08 -10.05
CA PRO A 38 0.08 1.59 -8.99
C PRO A 38 0.50 0.24 -8.40
N PHE A 39 1.47 -0.46 -9.01
CA PHE A 39 2.07 -1.67 -8.47
C PHE A 39 3.30 -1.40 -7.58
N GLU A 40 3.83 -0.18 -7.59
CA GLU A 40 4.97 0.25 -6.78
C GLU A 40 4.53 1.12 -5.60
N THR A 41 3.63 2.07 -5.84
CA THR A 41 3.07 2.98 -4.84
C THR A 41 1.56 2.80 -4.79
N ILE A 42 1.03 2.60 -3.58
CA ILE A 42 -0.40 2.35 -3.37
C ILE A 42 -1.23 3.51 -3.90
N ASP A 43 -2.32 3.19 -4.58
CA ASP A 43 -3.35 4.16 -4.94
C ASP A 43 -4.23 4.44 -3.70
N PRO A 44 -4.11 5.61 -3.05
CA PRO A 44 -4.82 5.88 -1.80
C PRO A 44 -6.33 6.01 -2.00
N ASP A 45 -6.77 6.50 -3.16
CA ASP A 45 -8.17 6.86 -3.41
C ASP A 45 -9.03 5.65 -3.84
N GLY A 46 -8.42 4.66 -4.52
CA GLY A 46 -9.08 3.42 -4.89
C GLY A 46 -8.69 2.26 -3.97
N VAL A 47 -7.50 1.69 -4.18
CA VAL A 47 -7.04 0.49 -3.45
C VAL A 47 -6.94 0.78 -1.94
N GLY A 48 -6.41 1.95 -1.58
CA GLY A 48 -6.30 2.41 -0.20
C GLY A 48 -7.66 2.51 0.49
N ARG A 49 -8.68 2.99 -0.22
CA ARG A 49 -10.04 3.07 0.32
C ARG A 49 -10.60 1.70 0.71
N LEU A 50 -10.33 0.66 -0.09
CA LEU A 50 -10.73 -0.71 0.25
C LEU A 50 -10.01 -1.23 1.50
N ILE A 51 -8.72 -0.89 1.65
CA ILE A 51 -7.94 -1.22 2.84
C ILE A 51 -8.54 -0.57 4.10
N GLU A 52 -8.85 0.72 4.05
CA GLU A 52 -9.47 1.44 5.18
C GLU A 52 -10.81 0.83 5.60
N VAL A 53 -11.69 0.52 4.62
CA VAL A 53 -12.99 -0.12 4.88
C VAL A 53 -12.78 -1.48 5.54
N ALA A 54 -11.89 -2.31 5.00
CA ALA A 54 -11.61 -3.63 5.54
C ALA A 54 -11.01 -3.58 6.97
N ILE A 55 -10.17 -2.59 7.27
CA ILE A 55 -9.64 -2.38 8.63
C ILE A 55 -10.76 -1.96 9.58
N ALA A 56 -11.58 -0.97 9.19
CA ALA A 56 -12.65 -0.44 10.01
C ALA A 56 -13.70 -1.52 10.33
N GLU A 57 -14.18 -2.25 9.32
CA GLU A 57 -15.16 -3.32 9.51
C GLU A 57 -14.54 -4.51 10.27
N GLY A 58 -13.31 -4.89 9.93
CA GLY A 58 -12.59 -5.97 10.61
C GLY A 58 -12.40 -5.70 12.09
N ARG A 59 -12.00 -4.48 12.46
CA ARG A 59 -11.82 -4.08 13.86
C ARG A 59 -13.14 -3.82 14.59
N SER A 60 -14.20 -3.43 13.88
CA SER A 60 -15.54 -3.38 14.47
C SER A 60 -16.03 -4.76 14.91
N ALA A 61 -15.65 -5.83 14.18
CA ALA A 61 -16.01 -7.20 14.54
C ALA A 61 -15.02 -7.83 15.54
N ASN A 62 -13.73 -7.48 15.46
CA ASN A 62 -12.69 -7.92 16.38
C ASN A 62 -11.73 -6.77 16.71
N PRO A 63 -11.87 -6.09 17.87
CA PRO A 63 -11.02 -4.97 18.24
C PRO A 63 -9.52 -5.29 18.34
N GLU A 64 -9.16 -6.54 18.58
CA GLU A 64 -7.75 -7.00 18.69
C GLU A 64 -7.19 -7.51 17.35
N LEU A 65 -7.91 -7.29 16.23
CA LEU A 65 -7.48 -7.73 14.92
C LEU A 65 -6.15 -7.05 14.50
N VAL A 66 -5.09 -7.85 14.45
CA VAL A 66 -3.80 -7.44 13.89
C VAL A 66 -3.88 -7.41 12.36
N VAL A 67 -3.44 -6.31 11.76
CA VAL A 67 -3.48 -6.01 10.33
C VAL A 67 -2.07 -5.77 9.81
N GLY A 68 -1.67 -6.51 8.79
CA GLY A 68 -0.42 -6.29 8.06
C GLY A 68 -0.62 -6.05 6.58
N VAL A 69 0.44 -5.58 5.92
CA VAL A 69 0.55 -5.50 4.46
C VAL A 69 1.76 -6.29 4.00
N CYS A 70 1.60 -7.06 2.92
CA CYS A 70 2.72 -7.70 2.22
C CYS A 70 2.78 -7.26 0.75
N GLY A 71 3.96 -7.43 0.17
CA GLY A 71 4.22 -7.10 -1.23
C GLY A 71 5.09 -5.85 -1.38
N GLU A 72 5.13 -5.33 -2.60
CA GLU A 72 6.10 -4.30 -2.98
C GLU A 72 5.83 -2.95 -2.31
N HIS A 73 4.55 -2.59 -2.14
CA HIS A 73 4.11 -1.41 -1.41
C HIS A 73 4.61 -1.39 0.04
N GLY A 74 4.88 -2.56 0.65
CA GLY A 74 5.39 -2.67 2.02
C GLY A 74 6.81 -2.12 2.23
N ALA A 75 7.46 -1.66 1.15
CA ALA A 75 8.77 -1.01 1.20
C ALA A 75 8.78 0.39 0.54
N ASP A 76 7.66 0.85 0.00
CA ASP A 76 7.55 2.17 -0.61
C ASP A 76 7.24 3.22 0.48
N PRO A 77 8.05 4.28 0.66
CA PRO A 77 7.85 5.24 1.74
C PRO A 77 6.50 5.97 1.71
N GLU A 78 5.97 6.26 0.52
CA GLU A 78 4.67 6.94 0.36
C GLU A 78 3.52 6.00 0.76
N SER A 79 3.62 4.73 0.34
CA SER A 79 2.68 3.68 0.76
C SER A 79 2.74 3.38 2.26
N ILE A 80 3.94 3.31 2.85
CA ILE A 80 4.11 3.08 4.30
C ILE A 80 3.49 4.22 5.11
N ASP A 81 3.63 5.48 4.65
CA ASP A 81 3.00 6.64 5.29
C ASP A 81 1.47 6.54 5.24
N PHE A 82 0.91 6.11 4.09
CA PHE A 82 -0.51 5.80 3.99
C PHE A 82 -0.93 4.66 4.93
N PHE A 83 -0.24 3.53 4.92
CA PHE A 83 -0.58 2.37 5.77
C PHE A 83 -0.52 2.69 7.26
N HIS A 84 0.45 3.51 7.68
CA HIS A 84 0.54 4.00 9.05
C HIS A 84 -0.72 4.79 9.44
N ARG A 85 -1.14 5.76 8.61
CA ARG A 85 -2.37 6.53 8.87
C ARG A 85 -3.63 5.67 8.82
N ALA A 86 -3.68 4.67 7.94
CA ALA A 86 -4.78 3.73 7.85
C ALA A 86 -4.87 2.76 9.04
N GLY A 87 -3.88 2.77 9.94
CA GLY A 87 -3.85 1.95 11.15
C GLY A 87 -3.37 0.52 10.93
N VAL A 88 -2.55 0.27 9.90
CA VAL A 88 -1.85 -1.01 9.69
C VAL A 88 -0.78 -1.20 10.77
N ASP A 89 -0.73 -2.39 11.37
CA ASP A 89 0.16 -2.69 12.50
C ASP A 89 1.58 -3.05 12.06
N TYR A 90 1.74 -3.66 10.89
CA TYR A 90 3.06 -3.98 10.34
C TYR A 90 3.10 -4.00 8.80
N VAL A 91 4.29 -3.76 8.26
CA VAL A 91 4.59 -3.98 6.84
C VAL A 91 5.61 -5.10 6.68
N SER A 92 5.47 -5.88 5.62
CA SER A 92 6.39 -6.95 5.25
C SER A 92 6.92 -6.71 3.84
N CYS A 93 8.25 -6.78 3.69
CA CYS A 93 8.94 -6.55 2.43
C CYS A 93 10.17 -7.47 2.28
N SER A 94 10.77 -7.48 1.09
CA SER A 94 11.95 -8.31 0.81
C SER A 94 13.15 -7.89 1.68
N PRO A 95 14.05 -8.82 2.03
CA PRO A 95 15.13 -8.55 2.99
C PRO A 95 15.98 -7.30 2.69
N PRO A 96 16.39 -7.02 1.44
CA PRO A 96 17.17 -5.83 1.13
C PRO A 96 16.43 -4.51 1.38
N ARG A 97 15.08 -4.53 1.37
CA ARG A 97 14.24 -3.35 1.56
C ARG A 97 13.87 -3.09 3.03
N ILE A 98 14.17 -4.01 3.94
CA ILE A 98 13.87 -3.87 5.38
C ILE A 98 14.42 -2.54 5.95
N PRO A 99 15.68 -2.11 5.68
CA PRO A 99 16.18 -0.84 6.22
C PRO A 99 15.37 0.37 5.74
N ILE A 100 14.94 0.36 4.48
CA ILE A 100 14.11 1.43 3.88
C ILE A 100 12.74 1.46 4.56
N ALA A 101 12.10 0.29 4.70
CA ALA A 101 10.79 0.19 5.33
C ALA A 101 10.82 0.68 6.80
N ARG A 102 11.88 0.33 7.55
CA ARG A 102 12.07 0.82 8.93
C ARG A 102 12.23 2.34 9.00
N LEU A 103 13.03 2.92 8.12
CA LEU A 103 13.23 4.36 8.08
C LEU A 103 11.92 5.08 7.70
N ALA A 104 11.23 4.60 6.67
CA ALA A 104 9.95 5.15 6.24
C ALA A 104 8.88 5.08 7.34
N ALA A 105 8.79 3.96 8.05
CA ALA A 105 7.85 3.80 9.16
C ALA A 105 8.16 4.78 10.32
N ALA A 106 9.43 4.97 10.66
CA ALA A 106 9.84 5.96 11.66
C ALA A 106 9.49 7.38 11.22
N GLN A 107 9.72 7.73 9.96
CA GLN A 107 9.35 9.04 9.41
C GLN A 107 7.83 9.25 9.39
N ALA A 108 7.06 8.22 9.03
CA ALA A 108 5.60 8.27 9.06
C ALA A 108 5.09 8.51 10.49
N ALA A 109 5.65 7.80 11.48
CA ALA A 109 5.32 8.02 12.89
C ALA A 109 5.68 9.43 13.37
N LEU A 110 6.83 9.98 12.96
CA LEU A 110 7.22 11.34 13.32
C LEU A 110 6.35 12.43 12.65
N ARG A 111 5.89 12.20 11.42
CA ARG A 111 5.06 13.16 10.69
C ARG A 111 3.59 13.14 11.11
N ASN A 112 3.06 11.96 11.42
CA ASN A 112 1.63 11.74 11.66
C ASN A 112 1.31 11.42 13.13
N GLY A 113 2.33 11.27 13.98
CA GLY A 113 2.16 11.12 15.42
C GLY A 113 1.52 12.38 16.01
N VAL A 114 0.46 12.17 16.78
CA VAL A 114 -0.12 13.18 17.66
C VAL A 114 0.48 12.89 19.04
N ASP A 115 1.06 13.90 19.69
CA ASP A 115 1.40 13.84 21.12
C ASP A 115 0.16 13.54 21.98
#